data_AF-A0A9P4NC32-F1
#
_entry.id   AF-A0A9P4NC32-F1
#
_cell.length_a   1.000
_cell.length_b   1.000
_cell.length_c   1.000
_cell.angle_alpha   90.00
_cell.angle_beta   90.00
_cell.angle_gamma   90.00
#
_symmetry.space_group_name_H-M   'P 1'
#
loop_
_entity.id
_entity.type
_entity.pdbx_description
1 polymer ?
#
loop_
_entity_poly.entity_id
_entity_poly.type
_entity_poly.pdbx_seq_one_letter_code
_entity_poly.pdbx_strand_id
1 'polypeptide(L)'
;MASTSNRHHSKLVQGHKSTGSPKVDFHSFFQEVLEKLQKNPLAITAEDARRLHEHFDATDERSAKIISAIEALALAQPDIMATSNGKIEAAAPSPPKVCLLTLVNDLAATVDANPDGVSPEVLESTQRVVSKMQKAIGHTNAPHPELEGELQEEFAQIKPKVEKGIVTKEEADHLHSLEARAHGHTEKGGLTAMAQSVAARRERSLSQEKQEHLLCQEIAKTEPKIESHTVTKGEAAHLNSLETKAYGHAQKGGVVATAQSVSAKEEALREAAVKIEPKIKDGTVTNKEADHLHALEVRAHGHTEKGGLAATAQSIAAKRERRKSLSNASNSHQKSPSNAANSQVAPSKDHEAKAGVQHVEGVDIPLRPKAEVGVENTAH
;
A
#
# COMPACT_ATOMS: atom_id res chain seq x y z
N MET A 1 -12.39 -8.79 -0.71
CA MET A 1 -12.00 -7.60 -1.50
C MET A 1 -13.26 -6.77 -1.71
N ALA A 2 -13.35 -5.65 -0.99
CA ALA A 2 -14.57 -4.85 -0.87
C ALA A 2 -14.71 -3.87 -2.05
N SER A 3 -15.89 -3.87 -2.68
CA SER A 3 -16.28 -2.92 -3.73
C SER A 3 -16.56 -1.55 -3.12
N THR A 4 -15.81 -0.53 -3.54
CA THR A 4 -16.12 0.87 -3.23
C THR A 4 -17.01 1.47 -4.32
N SER A 5 -18.23 1.77 -3.91
CA SER A 5 -19.27 2.47 -4.64
C SER A 5 -18.84 3.91 -4.92
N ASN A 6 -18.76 4.29 -6.21
CA ASN A 6 -18.42 5.65 -6.63
C ASN A 6 -19.69 6.47 -6.85
N ARG A 7 -19.78 7.59 -6.13
CA ARG A 7 -20.97 8.42 -5.94
C ARG A 7 -21.05 9.48 -7.05
N HIS A 8 -22.06 9.36 -7.91
CA HIS A 8 -22.38 10.38 -8.92
C HIS A 8 -22.84 11.69 -8.25
N HIS A 9 -22.13 12.78 -8.51
CA HIS A 9 -22.61 14.15 -8.29
C HIS A 9 -23.17 14.69 -9.62
N SER A 10 -24.50 14.76 -9.73
CA SER A 10 -25.20 15.52 -10.76
C SER A 10 -25.22 17.01 -10.37
N LYS A 11 -24.46 17.83 -11.10
CA LYS A 11 -24.58 19.29 -11.00
C LYS A 11 -25.75 19.77 -11.85
N LEU A 12 -26.67 20.45 -11.17
CA LEU A 12 -27.82 21.19 -11.70
C LEU A 12 -27.30 22.33 -12.59
N VAL A 13 -27.53 22.25 -13.91
CA VAL A 13 -27.24 23.33 -14.86
C VAL A 13 -28.46 24.25 -14.93
N GLN A 14 -28.27 25.52 -14.56
CA GLN A 14 -29.27 26.59 -14.65
C GLN A 14 -29.51 26.98 -16.11
N GLY A 15 -30.79 27.00 -16.51
CA GLY A 15 -31.23 27.40 -17.84
C GLY A 15 -31.11 28.90 -18.07
N HIS A 16 -30.28 29.28 -19.03
CA HIS A 16 -30.27 30.63 -19.60
C HIS A 16 -31.43 30.77 -20.60
N LYS A 17 -32.31 31.75 -20.36
CA LYS A 17 -33.35 32.18 -21.30
C LYS A 17 -32.69 32.80 -22.53
N SER A 18 -32.77 32.09 -23.66
CA SER A 18 -32.37 32.58 -24.99
C SER A 18 -33.33 33.70 -25.43
N THR A 19 -32.81 34.92 -25.54
CA THR A 19 -33.46 36.05 -26.20
C THR A 19 -33.43 35.81 -27.70
N GLY A 20 -34.60 35.68 -28.33
CA GLY A 20 -34.75 35.34 -29.75
C GLY A 20 -33.99 36.28 -30.68
N SER A 21 -32.84 35.83 -31.17
CA SER A 21 -32.26 36.34 -32.40
C SER A 21 -33.10 35.87 -33.58
N PRO A 22 -33.27 36.70 -34.64
CA PRO A 22 -33.90 36.27 -35.87
C PRO A 22 -33.16 35.02 -36.37
N LYS A 23 -33.89 33.92 -36.62
CA LYS A 23 -33.32 32.73 -37.25
C LYS A 23 -32.79 33.15 -38.61
N VAL A 24 -31.48 33.33 -38.71
CA VAL A 24 -30.81 33.52 -40.00
C VAL A 24 -30.93 32.20 -40.73
N ASP A 25 -31.53 32.20 -41.93
CA ASP A 25 -31.67 30.99 -42.73
C ASP A 25 -30.28 30.47 -43.11
N PHE A 26 -29.90 29.32 -42.54
CA PHE A 26 -28.57 28.72 -42.72
C PHE A 26 -28.15 28.59 -44.19
N HIS A 27 -29.10 28.25 -45.07
CA HIS A 27 -28.83 28.11 -46.50
C HIS A 27 -28.33 29.43 -47.11
N SER A 28 -28.85 30.57 -46.65
CA SER A 28 -28.40 31.89 -47.11
C SER A 28 -26.97 32.18 -46.67
N PHE A 29 -26.60 31.84 -45.43
CA PHE A 29 -25.26 32.02 -44.91
C PHE A 29 -24.23 31.11 -45.59
N PHE A 30 -24.55 29.83 -45.77
CA PHE A 30 -23.67 28.89 -46.47
C PHE A 30 -23.41 29.36 -47.92
N GLN A 31 -24.45 29.83 -48.60
CA GLN A 31 -24.32 30.35 -49.96
C GLN A 31 -23.50 31.65 -50.02
N GLU A 32 -23.62 32.52 -49.02
CA GLU A 32 -22.77 33.71 -48.87
C GLU A 32 -21.28 33.33 -48.71
N VAL A 33 -20.97 32.33 -47.88
CA VAL A 33 -19.58 31.86 -47.69
C VAL A 33 -19.02 31.24 -48.97
N LEU A 34 -19.82 30.46 -49.72
CA LEU A 34 -19.40 29.93 -51.01
C LEU A 34 -19.18 31.03 -52.06
N GLU A 35 -20.03 32.05 -52.08
CA GLU A 35 -19.89 33.19 -52.98
C GLU A 35 -18.64 34.02 -52.64
N LYS A 36 -18.33 34.21 -51.34
CA LYS A 36 -17.06 34.79 -50.88
C LYS A 36 -15.88 33.95 -51.35
N LEU A 37 -15.91 32.63 -51.13
CA LEU A 37 -14.85 31.72 -51.55
C LEU A 37 -14.58 31.79 -53.06
N GLN A 38 -15.64 31.91 -53.87
CA GLN A 38 -15.53 31.98 -55.32
C GLN A 38 -15.02 33.34 -55.83
N LYS A 39 -15.47 34.45 -55.23
CA LYS A 39 -15.10 35.81 -55.68
C LYS A 39 -13.75 36.28 -55.12
N ASN A 40 -13.53 36.06 -53.83
CA ASN A 40 -12.30 36.44 -53.14
C ASN A 40 -12.07 35.50 -51.95
N PRO A 41 -11.28 34.42 -52.11
CA PRO A 41 -11.06 33.45 -51.03
C PRO A 41 -10.40 34.07 -49.80
N LEU A 42 -9.67 35.19 -49.96
CA LEU A 42 -9.06 35.94 -48.86
C LEU A 42 -10.04 36.84 -48.12
N ALA A 43 -11.32 36.90 -48.50
CA ALA A 43 -12.36 37.64 -47.77
C ALA A 43 -13.03 36.80 -46.67
N ILE A 44 -12.73 35.50 -46.60
CA ILE A 44 -13.28 34.60 -45.58
C ILE A 44 -12.57 34.84 -44.26
N THR A 45 -13.34 35.08 -43.20
CA THR A 45 -12.83 35.32 -41.86
C THR A 45 -12.93 34.09 -40.97
N ALA A 46 -12.18 34.08 -39.86
CA ALA A 46 -12.30 33.02 -38.84
C ALA A 46 -13.72 32.96 -38.22
N GLU A 47 -14.45 34.07 -38.21
CA GLU A 47 -15.83 34.13 -37.73
C GLU A 47 -16.80 33.46 -38.72
N ASP A 48 -16.56 33.58 -40.03
CA ASP A 48 -17.33 32.86 -41.04
C ASP A 48 -17.17 31.34 -40.86
N ALA A 49 -15.93 30.86 -40.63
CA ALA A 49 -15.63 29.45 -40.39
C ALA A 49 -16.29 28.93 -39.09
N ARG A 50 -16.21 29.72 -37.99
CA ARG A 50 -16.85 29.38 -36.72
C ARG A 50 -18.37 29.24 -36.86
N ARG A 51 -19.03 30.20 -37.52
CA ARG A 51 -20.48 30.15 -37.76
C ARG A 51 -20.89 28.99 -38.65
N LEU A 52 -20.05 28.63 -39.61
CA LEU A 52 -20.25 27.43 -40.44
C LEU A 52 -20.20 26.16 -39.59
N HIS A 53 -19.23 26.07 -38.68
CA HIS A 53 -19.04 24.93 -37.77
C HIS A 53 -20.19 24.80 -36.76
N GLU A 54 -20.64 25.92 -36.19
CA GLU A 54 -21.73 25.92 -35.18
C GLU A 54 -23.08 25.50 -35.74
N HIS A 55 -23.32 25.71 -37.04
CA HIS A 55 -24.61 25.41 -37.67
C HIS A 55 -24.61 24.12 -38.50
N PHE A 56 -23.47 23.45 -38.65
CA PHE A 56 -23.37 22.24 -39.46
C PHE A 56 -22.96 21.03 -38.64
N ASP A 57 -23.93 20.15 -38.35
CA ASP A 57 -23.63 18.78 -37.95
C ASP A 57 -23.10 18.04 -39.19
N ALA A 58 -21.79 17.82 -39.22
CA ALA A 58 -21.12 17.19 -40.35
C ALA A 58 -21.44 15.69 -40.46
N THR A 59 -22.68 15.36 -40.86
CA THR A 59 -23.10 13.99 -41.16
C THR A 59 -22.58 13.51 -42.51
N ASP A 60 -22.18 14.43 -43.40
CA ASP A 60 -21.63 14.15 -44.72
C ASP A 60 -20.14 14.49 -44.80
N GLU A 61 -19.33 13.52 -45.26
CA GLU A 61 -17.87 13.63 -45.36
C GLU A 61 -17.43 14.75 -46.31
N ARG A 62 -18.18 14.96 -47.40
CA ARG A 62 -17.87 16.03 -48.36
C ARG A 62 -18.00 17.40 -47.71
N SER A 63 -19.03 17.60 -46.92
CA SER A 63 -19.29 18.85 -46.23
C SER A 63 -18.29 19.09 -45.10
N ALA A 64 -17.88 18.04 -44.36
CA ALA A 64 -16.80 18.11 -43.37
C ALA A 64 -15.47 18.60 -44.00
N LYS A 65 -15.13 18.08 -45.18
CA LYS A 65 -13.92 18.50 -45.93
C LYS A 65 -13.98 19.96 -46.33
N ILE A 66 -15.15 20.44 -46.76
CA ILE A 66 -15.34 21.86 -47.14
C ILE A 66 -15.16 22.76 -45.90
N ILE A 67 -15.74 22.40 -44.75
CA ILE A 67 -15.60 23.17 -43.51
C ILE A 67 -14.15 23.20 -43.05
N SER A 68 -13.46 22.05 -43.05
CA SER A 68 -12.05 21.98 -42.66
C SER A 68 -11.14 22.78 -43.59
N ALA A 69 -11.41 22.78 -44.90
CA ALA A 69 -10.67 23.60 -45.85
C ALA A 69 -10.90 25.10 -45.62
N ILE A 70 -12.14 25.50 -45.29
CA ILE A 70 -12.50 26.89 -44.97
C ILE A 70 -11.82 27.34 -43.67
N GLU A 71 -11.80 26.48 -42.63
CA GLU A 71 -11.08 26.75 -41.39
C GLU A 71 -9.57 26.90 -41.61
N ALA A 72 -8.96 26.00 -42.38
CA ALA A 72 -7.54 26.07 -42.71
C ALA A 72 -7.20 27.35 -43.49
N LEU A 73 -8.06 27.75 -44.43
CA LEU A 73 -7.89 28.98 -45.19
C LEU A 73 -8.03 30.23 -44.31
N ALA A 74 -9.02 30.25 -43.42
CA ALA A 74 -9.23 31.35 -42.47
C ALA A 74 -8.06 31.48 -41.47
N LEU A 75 -7.45 30.37 -41.06
CA LEU A 75 -6.26 30.37 -40.20
C LEU A 75 -4.99 30.84 -40.92
N ALA A 76 -4.85 30.53 -42.21
CA ALA A 76 -3.70 30.94 -43.01
C ALA A 76 -3.80 32.39 -43.54
N GLN A 77 -5.02 32.93 -43.64
CA GLN A 77 -5.29 34.30 -44.11
C GLN A 77 -4.45 35.39 -43.43
N PRO A 78 -4.31 35.46 -42.08
CA PRO A 78 -3.47 36.47 -41.45
C PRO A 78 -2.00 36.38 -41.86
N ASP A 79 -1.46 35.17 -42.05
CA ASP A 79 -0.07 34.97 -42.48
C ASP A 79 0.16 35.43 -43.93
N ILE A 80 -0.83 35.21 -44.80
CA ILE A 80 -0.81 35.63 -46.21
C ILE A 80 -0.99 37.16 -46.33
N MET A 81 -1.83 37.77 -45.51
CA MET A 81 -2.02 39.23 -45.49
C MET A 81 -0.84 39.96 -44.83
N ALA A 82 -0.18 39.36 -43.85
CA ALA A 82 1.03 39.91 -43.24
C ALA A 82 2.23 39.93 -44.21
N THR A 83 2.27 39.01 -45.18
CA THR A 83 3.34 38.94 -46.19
C THR A 83 3.10 39.86 -47.38
N SER A 84 1.86 40.23 -47.71
CA SER A 84 1.54 41.06 -48.88
C SER A 84 1.73 42.57 -48.68
N ASN A 85 1.75 43.06 -47.44
CA ASN A 85 1.84 44.49 -47.12
C ASN A 85 3.23 45.00 -46.70
N GLY A 86 4.31 44.27 -47.04
CA GLY A 86 5.67 44.83 -47.20
C GLY A 86 6.26 45.60 -46.02
N LYS A 87 5.75 45.43 -44.80
CA LYS A 87 6.28 46.08 -43.61
C LYS A 87 6.26 45.09 -42.46
N ILE A 88 7.41 44.44 -42.27
CA ILE A 88 7.69 43.55 -41.15
C ILE A 88 7.68 44.42 -39.88
N GLU A 89 6.52 44.58 -39.27
CA GLU A 89 6.41 45.07 -37.90
C GLU A 89 6.18 43.88 -36.97
N ALA A 90 7.06 43.79 -35.98
CA ALA A 90 7.24 42.68 -35.07
C ALA A 90 5.98 42.44 -34.22
N ALA A 91 5.14 41.50 -34.64
CA ALA A 91 4.16 40.85 -33.79
C ALA A 91 4.70 39.47 -33.40
N ALA A 92 4.74 39.23 -32.09
CA ALA A 92 5.23 38.06 -31.35
C ALA A 92 5.51 36.79 -32.20
N PRO A 93 6.78 36.33 -32.26
CA PRO A 93 7.13 35.16 -33.05
C PRO A 93 6.50 33.93 -32.40
N SER A 94 5.55 33.29 -33.08
CA SER A 94 5.56 31.83 -33.03
C SER A 94 6.97 31.43 -33.48
N PRO A 95 7.74 30.67 -32.68
CA PRO A 95 9.11 30.35 -33.03
C PRO A 95 9.09 29.80 -34.44
N PRO A 96 9.82 30.42 -35.40
CA PRO A 96 9.88 29.90 -36.74
C PRO A 96 10.26 28.43 -36.58
N LYS A 97 9.44 27.54 -37.13
CA LYS A 97 9.82 26.14 -37.27
C LYS A 97 10.93 26.12 -38.32
N VAL A 98 12.09 26.66 -37.97
CA VAL A 98 13.32 26.47 -38.71
C VAL A 98 13.47 24.97 -38.72
N CYS A 99 13.36 24.39 -39.91
CA CYS A 99 13.44 22.95 -40.05
C CYS A 99 14.79 22.53 -39.44
N LEU A 100 14.76 21.64 -38.45
CA LEU A 100 15.98 21.15 -37.77
C LEU A 100 17.03 20.67 -38.79
N LEU A 101 16.55 20.11 -39.91
CA LEU A 101 17.36 19.71 -41.05
C LEU A 101 18.17 20.87 -41.66
N THR A 102 17.57 22.05 -41.81
CA THR A 102 18.25 23.24 -42.34
C THR A 102 19.37 23.69 -41.40
N LEU A 103 19.12 23.74 -40.08
CA LEU A 103 20.15 24.09 -39.10
C LEU A 103 21.33 23.10 -39.09
N VAL A 104 21.04 21.81 -39.22
CA VAL A 104 22.09 20.76 -39.28
C VAL A 104 22.92 20.90 -40.56
N ASN A 105 22.28 21.19 -41.71
CA ASN A 105 22.98 21.41 -42.96
C ASN A 105 23.83 22.70 -42.94
N ASP A 106 23.31 23.77 -42.36
CA ASP A 106 24.04 25.03 -42.20
C ASP A 106 25.25 24.87 -41.28
N LEU A 107 25.09 24.13 -40.18
CA LEU A 107 26.19 23.79 -39.28
C LEU A 107 27.25 22.95 -39.98
N ALA A 108 26.86 21.92 -40.74
CA ALA A 108 27.78 21.10 -41.52
C ALA A 108 28.57 21.92 -42.54
N ALA A 109 27.88 22.76 -43.34
CA ALA A 109 28.52 23.64 -44.31
C ALA A 109 29.48 24.65 -43.66
N THR A 110 29.16 25.13 -42.45
CA THR A 110 30.02 26.05 -41.69
C THR A 110 31.28 25.34 -41.20
N VAL A 111 31.16 24.11 -40.69
CA VAL A 111 32.30 23.29 -40.26
C VAL A 111 33.23 22.95 -41.43
N ASP A 112 32.66 22.60 -42.58
CA ASP A 112 33.44 22.30 -43.79
C ASP A 112 34.18 23.53 -44.33
N ALA A 113 33.55 24.71 -44.26
CA ALA A 113 34.15 25.96 -44.70
C ALA A 113 35.24 26.49 -43.75
N ASN A 114 35.18 26.14 -42.46
CA ASN A 114 36.13 26.61 -41.45
C ASN A 114 36.38 25.56 -40.34
N PRO A 115 37.19 24.52 -40.63
CA PRO A 115 37.44 23.44 -39.67
C PRO A 115 38.21 23.91 -38.43
N ASP A 116 39.11 24.89 -38.57
CA ASP A 116 39.90 25.44 -37.45
C ASP A 116 39.04 26.21 -36.42
N GLY A 117 37.81 26.59 -36.81
CA GLY A 117 36.84 27.24 -35.95
C GLY A 117 36.11 26.29 -34.99
N VAL A 118 36.29 24.97 -35.12
CA VAL A 118 35.65 23.97 -34.26
C VAL A 118 36.39 23.87 -32.93
N SER A 119 35.91 24.59 -31.92
CA SER A 119 36.42 24.48 -30.56
C SER A 119 35.85 23.24 -29.83
N PRO A 120 36.50 22.76 -28.76
CA PRO A 120 35.96 21.68 -27.92
C PRO A 120 34.55 21.99 -27.37
N GLU A 121 34.24 23.26 -27.11
CA GLU A 121 32.92 23.70 -26.61
C GLU A 121 31.82 23.54 -27.68
N VAL A 122 32.16 23.83 -28.96
CA VAL A 122 31.25 23.61 -30.10
C VAL A 122 31.00 22.12 -30.31
N LEU A 123 32.05 21.30 -30.19
CA LEU A 123 31.95 19.85 -30.28
C LEU A 123 31.06 19.28 -29.16
N GLU A 124 31.29 19.70 -27.90
CA GLU A 124 30.49 19.27 -26.75
C GLU A 124 29.02 19.69 -26.90
N SER A 125 28.77 20.92 -27.33
CA SER A 125 27.40 21.43 -27.54
C SER A 125 26.68 20.65 -28.65
N THR A 126 27.37 20.38 -29.76
CA THR A 126 26.83 19.58 -30.87
C THR A 126 26.54 18.15 -30.41
N GLN A 127 27.45 17.53 -29.66
CA GLN A 127 27.25 16.20 -29.09
C GLN A 127 26.03 16.16 -28.16
N ARG A 128 25.85 17.17 -27.29
CA ARG A 128 24.65 17.28 -26.42
C ARG A 128 23.36 17.39 -27.24
N VAL A 129 23.37 18.12 -28.35
CA VAL A 129 22.22 18.23 -29.26
C VAL A 129 21.94 16.88 -29.94
N VAL A 130 22.96 16.22 -30.47
CA VAL A 130 22.85 14.89 -31.07
C VAL A 130 22.32 13.87 -30.06
N SER A 131 22.81 13.86 -28.82
CA SER A 131 22.28 12.97 -27.77
C SER A 131 20.80 13.25 -27.45
N LYS A 132 20.37 14.51 -27.44
CA LYS A 132 18.94 14.87 -27.29
C LYS A 132 18.11 14.41 -28.48
N MET A 133 18.64 14.57 -29.70
CA MET A 133 17.99 14.10 -30.92
C MET A 133 17.85 12.59 -30.92
N GLN A 134 18.94 11.86 -30.65
CA GLN A 134 18.98 10.41 -30.45
C GLN A 134 17.95 9.97 -29.41
N LYS A 135 17.86 10.68 -28.28
CA LYS A 135 16.84 10.41 -27.26
C LYS A 135 15.42 10.64 -27.75
N ALA A 136 15.17 11.70 -28.52
CA ALA A 136 13.86 12.01 -29.07
C ALA A 136 13.40 10.99 -30.12
N ILE A 137 14.33 10.39 -30.86
CA ILE A 137 14.03 9.33 -31.84
C ILE A 137 14.05 7.93 -31.24
N GLY A 138 14.15 7.80 -29.90
CA GLY A 138 14.23 6.50 -29.22
C GLY A 138 15.55 5.74 -29.41
N HIS A 139 16.56 6.36 -30.02
CA HIS A 139 17.92 5.82 -30.18
C HIS A 139 18.82 6.18 -28.98
N THR A 140 18.31 6.19 -27.74
CA THR A 140 19.17 6.29 -26.55
C THR A 140 20.08 5.07 -26.36
N ASN A 141 19.80 4.03 -27.13
CA ASN A 141 20.21 2.66 -26.93
C ASN A 141 20.73 2.07 -28.25
N ALA A 142 21.37 2.90 -29.08
CA ALA A 142 22.03 2.39 -30.28
C ALA A 142 23.05 1.32 -29.84
N PRO A 143 23.01 0.10 -30.39
CA PRO A 143 23.91 -0.97 -29.99
C PRO A 143 25.36 -0.50 -30.10
N HIS A 144 26.12 -0.65 -29.03
CA HIS A 144 27.56 -0.39 -29.02
C HIS A 144 28.30 -1.73 -29.16
N PRO A 145 28.60 -2.19 -30.40
CA PRO A 145 29.23 -3.50 -30.61
C PRO A 145 30.62 -3.62 -29.99
N GLU A 146 31.27 -2.48 -29.69
CA GLU A 146 32.55 -2.44 -28.99
C GLU A 146 32.45 -2.97 -27.54
N LEU A 147 31.27 -2.91 -26.92
CA LEU A 147 31.04 -3.41 -25.56
C LEU A 147 30.70 -4.90 -25.51
N GLU A 148 30.52 -5.56 -26.66
CA GLU A 148 30.14 -6.98 -26.73
C GLU A 148 31.21 -7.89 -26.11
N GLY A 149 32.49 -7.57 -26.33
CA GLY A 149 33.62 -8.31 -25.75
C GLY A 149 33.62 -8.24 -24.22
N GLU A 150 33.50 -7.03 -23.66
CA GLU A 150 33.38 -6.82 -22.21
C GLU A 150 32.16 -7.54 -21.62
N LEU A 151 31.01 -7.47 -22.32
CA LEU A 151 29.78 -8.15 -21.90
C LEU A 151 29.96 -9.67 -21.85
N GLN A 152 30.63 -10.26 -22.84
CA GLN A 152 30.86 -11.70 -22.91
C GLN A 152 31.83 -12.19 -21.83
N GLU A 153 32.86 -11.40 -21.50
CA GLU A 153 33.76 -11.66 -20.37
C GLU A 153 33.02 -11.63 -19.03
N GLU A 154 32.19 -10.60 -18.81
CA GLU A 154 31.36 -10.51 -17.60
C GLU A 154 30.34 -11.64 -17.51
N PHE A 155 29.72 -12.05 -18.63
CA PHE A 155 28.86 -13.23 -18.65
C PHE A 155 29.60 -14.50 -18.23
N ALA A 156 30.85 -14.69 -18.67
CA ALA A 156 31.65 -15.84 -18.25
C ALA A 156 31.95 -15.82 -16.73
N GLN A 157 32.16 -14.65 -16.14
CA GLN A 157 32.40 -14.49 -14.70
C GLN A 157 31.13 -14.66 -13.85
N ILE A 158 30.00 -14.11 -14.31
CA ILE A 158 28.73 -14.10 -13.57
C ILE A 158 28.00 -15.43 -13.67
N LYS A 159 28.09 -16.15 -14.79
CA LYS A 159 27.42 -17.45 -14.98
C LYS A 159 27.59 -18.44 -13.81
N PRO A 160 28.81 -18.77 -13.36
CA PRO A 160 28.98 -19.68 -12.21
C PRO A 160 28.48 -19.09 -10.89
N LYS A 161 28.41 -17.76 -10.73
CA LYS A 161 27.85 -17.11 -9.53
C LYS A 161 26.33 -17.18 -9.50
N VAL A 162 25.68 -17.05 -10.67
CA VAL A 162 24.22 -17.23 -10.83
C VAL A 162 23.83 -18.66 -10.47
N GLU A 163 24.55 -19.66 -10.99
CA GLU A 163 24.31 -21.08 -10.70
C GLU A 163 24.44 -21.39 -9.21
N LYS A 164 25.42 -20.78 -8.53
CA LYS A 164 25.62 -20.91 -7.08
C LYS A 164 24.67 -20.05 -6.23
N GLY A 165 23.94 -19.12 -6.83
CA GLY A 165 23.06 -18.20 -6.10
C GLY A 165 23.80 -17.11 -5.29
N ILE A 166 25.06 -16.80 -5.60
CA ILE A 166 25.93 -15.92 -4.80
C ILE A 166 26.17 -14.54 -5.44
N VAL A 167 25.38 -14.18 -6.46
CA VAL A 167 25.50 -12.89 -7.15
C VAL A 167 25.21 -11.75 -6.17
N THR A 168 26.01 -10.68 -6.20
CA THR A 168 25.73 -9.45 -5.44
C THR A 168 24.87 -8.49 -6.26
N LYS A 169 24.24 -7.51 -5.60
CA LYS A 169 23.41 -6.53 -6.30
C LYS A 169 24.23 -5.68 -7.27
N GLU A 170 25.44 -5.29 -6.87
CA GLU A 170 26.35 -4.48 -7.68
C GLU A 170 26.76 -5.22 -8.95
N GLU A 171 27.03 -6.52 -8.85
CA GLU A 171 27.33 -7.39 -9.99
C GLU A 171 26.14 -7.48 -10.97
N ALA A 172 24.93 -7.68 -10.44
CA ALA A 172 23.73 -7.75 -11.27
C ALA A 172 23.38 -6.41 -11.95
N ASP A 173 23.53 -5.29 -11.24
CA ASP A 173 23.30 -3.94 -11.77
C ASP A 173 24.37 -3.55 -12.81
N HIS A 174 25.62 -3.95 -12.57
CA HIS A 174 26.72 -3.75 -13.53
C HIS A 174 26.45 -4.49 -14.84
N LEU A 175 26.09 -5.77 -14.76
CA LEU A 175 25.76 -6.60 -15.91
C LEU A 175 24.55 -6.05 -16.68
N HIS A 176 23.51 -5.59 -15.99
CA HIS A 176 22.35 -4.94 -16.59
C HIS A 176 22.71 -3.67 -17.34
N SER A 177 23.57 -2.83 -16.77
CA SER A 177 24.06 -1.61 -17.40
C SER A 177 24.92 -1.89 -18.64
N LEU A 178 25.75 -2.95 -18.61
CA LEU A 178 26.54 -3.36 -19.78
C LEU A 178 25.64 -3.88 -20.90
N GLU A 179 24.72 -4.81 -20.61
CA GLU A 179 23.82 -5.38 -21.62
C GLU A 179 22.90 -4.30 -22.23
N ALA A 180 22.34 -3.42 -21.40
CA ALA A 180 21.50 -2.32 -21.87
C ALA A 180 22.27 -1.35 -22.78
N ARG A 181 23.59 -1.18 -22.60
CA ARG A 181 24.42 -0.35 -23.49
C ARG A 181 24.85 -1.10 -24.75
N ALA A 182 25.16 -2.39 -24.64
CA ALA A 182 25.59 -3.21 -25.77
C ALA A 182 24.45 -3.50 -26.75
N HIS A 183 23.29 -3.94 -26.25
CA HIS A 183 22.15 -4.36 -27.08
C HIS A 183 21.01 -3.34 -27.11
N GLY A 184 21.03 -2.36 -26.22
CA GLY A 184 19.93 -1.41 -26.09
C GLY A 184 18.70 -1.95 -25.36
N HIS A 185 18.74 -3.20 -24.92
CA HIS A 185 17.70 -3.84 -24.11
C HIS A 185 18.30 -5.00 -23.32
N THR A 186 17.58 -5.49 -22.31
CA THR A 186 17.95 -6.71 -21.61
C THR A 186 17.03 -7.86 -22.00
N GLU A 187 17.61 -9.00 -22.34
CA GLU A 187 16.87 -10.18 -22.76
C GLU A 187 16.02 -10.75 -21.61
N LYS A 188 14.74 -10.99 -21.87
CA LYS A 188 13.84 -11.58 -20.86
C LYS A 188 14.22 -13.04 -20.63
N GLY A 189 14.64 -13.35 -19.40
CA GLY A 189 15.11 -14.69 -19.04
C GLY A 189 16.58 -14.95 -19.39
N GLY A 190 17.29 -13.95 -19.93
CA GLY A 190 18.73 -14.02 -20.13
C GLY A 190 19.52 -14.03 -18.82
N LEU A 191 20.83 -14.19 -18.93
CA LEU A 191 21.72 -14.34 -17.77
C LEU A 191 21.63 -13.14 -16.81
N THR A 192 21.50 -11.92 -17.35
CA THR A 192 21.29 -10.69 -16.56
C THR A 192 20.00 -10.72 -15.76
N ALA A 193 18.88 -11.13 -16.37
CA ALA A 193 17.60 -11.23 -15.66
C ALA A 193 17.69 -12.28 -14.54
N MET A 194 18.39 -13.39 -14.78
CA MET A 194 18.67 -14.40 -13.75
C MET A 194 19.56 -13.85 -12.63
N ALA A 195 20.62 -13.12 -12.97
CA ALA A 195 21.52 -12.47 -12.01
C ALA A 195 20.77 -11.49 -11.10
N GLN A 196 19.92 -10.62 -11.67
CA GLN A 196 19.06 -9.71 -10.90
C GLN A 196 18.09 -10.47 -10.00
N SER A 197 17.46 -11.55 -10.49
CA SER A 197 16.57 -12.37 -9.67
C SER A 197 17.31 -13.04 -8.51
N VAL A 198 18.52 -13.55 -8.73
CA VAL A 198 19.37 -14.16 -7.71
C VAL A 198 19.79 -13.13 -6.67
N ALA A 199 20.30 -11.97 -7.10
CA ALA A 199 20.69 -10.90 -6.20
C ALA A 199 19.51 -10.42 -5.35
N ALA A 200 18.35 -10.19 -5.95
CA ALA A 200 17.14 -9.79 -5.23
C ALA A 200 16.66 -10.87 -4.24
N ARG A 201 16.75 -12.15 -4.60
CA ARG A 201 16.42 -13.25 -3.68
C ARG A 201 17.39 -13.29 -2.49
N ARG A 202 18.69 -13.11 -2.74
CA ARG A 202 19.71 -13.08 -1.71
C ARG A 202 19.52 -11.91 -0.74
N GLU A 203 19.21 -10.71 -1.24
CA GLU A 203 18.92 -9.55 -0.38
C GLU A 203 17.73 -9.82 0.55
N ARG A 204 16.67 -10.46 0.03
CA ARG A 204 15.53 -10.87 0.85
C ARG A 204 15.94 -11.88 1.93
N SER A 205 16.74 -12.89 1.57
CA SER A 205 17.24 -13.88 2.53
C SER A 205 18.11 -13.24 3.62
N LEU A 206 19.06 -12.37 3.27
CA LEU A 206 19.90 -11.66 4.25
C LEU A 206 19.08 -10.74 5.17
N SER A 207 18.08 -10.05 4.62
CA SER A 207 17.16 -9.25 5.43
C SER A 207 16.34 -10.12 6.37
N GLN A 208 15.89 -11.30 5.93
CA GLN A 208 15.15 -12.24 6.75
C GLN A 208 16.03 -12.82 7.86
N GLU A 209 17.23 -13.30 7.55
CA GLU A 209 18.22 -13.79 8.53
C GLU A 209 18.55 -12.73 9.59
N LYS A 210 18.71 -11.47 9.16
CA LYS A 210 18.91 -10.34 10.09
C LYS A 210 17.72 -10.16 11.04
N GLN A 211 16.49 -10.31 10.55
CA GLN A 211 15.29 -10.22 11.37
C GLN A 211 15.15 -11.41 12.33
N GLU A 212 15.45 -12.62 11.86
CA GLU A 212 15.48 -13.84 12.68
C GLU A 212 16.54 -13.73 13.79
N HIS A 213 17.74 -13.25 13.47
CA HIS A 213 18.79 -13.02 14.47
C HIS A 213 18.37 -12.00 15.53
N LEU A 214 17.75 -10.88 15.13
CA LEU A 214 17.22 -9.89 16.06
C LEU A 214 16.13 -10.48 16.96
N LEU A 215 15.25 -11.32 16.41
CA LEU A 215 14.23 -12.02 17.18
C LEU A 215 14.86 -12.97 18.21
N CYS A 216 15.80 -13.82 17.81
CA CYS A 216 16.50 -14.74 18.72
C CYS A 216 17.22 -13.99 19.84
N GLN A 217 17.88 -12.87 19.52
CA GLN A 217 18.54 -12.04 20.53
C GLN A 217 17.54 -11.46 21.54
N GLU A 218 16.36 -11.03 21.09
CA GLU A 218 15.35 -10.47 21.96
C GLU A 218 14.62 -11.54 22.78
N ILE A 219 14.40 -12.73 22.22
CA ILE A 219 13.92 -13.90 22.94
C ILE A 219 14.89 -14.24 24.08
N ALA A 220 16.18 -14.34 23.83
CA ALA A 220 17.17 -14.65 24.85
C ALA A 220 17.20 -13.64 26.02
N LYS A 221 16.91 -12.35 25.75
CA LYS A 221 16.80 -11.32 26.80
C LYS A 221 15.50 -11.41 27.60
N THR A 222 14.43 -11.92 26.99
CA THR A 222 13.08 -11.93 27.58
C THR A 222 12.73 -13.27 28.23
N GLU A 223 13.41 -14.35 27.85
CA GLU A 223 13.25 -15.68 28.43
C GLU A 223 13.31 -15.73 29.97
N PRO A 224 14.31 -15.15 30.67
CA PRO A 224 14.32 -15.14 32.14
C PRO A 224 13.15 -14.34 32.75
N LYS A 225 12.61 -13.35 32.02
CA LYS A 225 11.43 -12.60 32.45
C LYS A 225 10.15 -13.42 32.30
N ILE A 226 10.07 -14.26 31.26
CA ILE A 226 8.97 -15.19 31.04
C ILE A 226 8.93 -16.21 32.17
N GLU A 227 10.08 -16.80 32.51
CA GLU A 227 10.20 -17.77 33.62
C GLU A 227 9.84 -17.17 34.98
N SER A 228 10.20 -15.90 35.21
CA SER A 228 9.86 -15.18 36.45
C SER A 228 8.49 -14.50 36.42
N HIS A 229 7.70 -14.67 35.36
CA HIS A 229 6.40 -14.01 35.18
C HIS A 229 6.42 -12.47 35.26
N THR A 230 7.54 -11.83 34.93
CA THR A 230 7.72 -10.36 35.02
C THR A 230 7.58 -9.63 33.67
N VAL A 231 7.10 -10.32 32.64
CA VAL A 231 6.98 -9.76 31.28
C VAL A 231 5.91 -8.69 31.20
N THR A 232 6.28 -7.52 30.70
CA THR A 232 5.34 -6.43 30.45
C THR A 232 4.60 -6.59 29.12
N LYS A 233 3.43 -5.94 29.01
CA LYS A 233 2.63 -5.91 27.78
C LYS A 233 3.40 -5.33 26.58
N GLY A 234 4.23 -4.32 26.84
CA GLY A 234 5.07 -3.70 25.82
C GLY A 234 6.11 -4.67 25.25
N GLU A 235 6.78 -5.44 26.12
CA GLU A 235 7.77 -6.44 25.72
C GLU A 235 7.13 -7.58 24.92
N ALA A 236 5.98 -8.09 25.39
CA ALA A 236 5.25 -9.14 24.67
C ALA A 236 4.75 -8.67 23.29
N ALA A 237 4.29 -7.43 23.17
CA ALA A 237 3.91 -6.84 21.89
C ALA A 237 5.12 -6.61 20.97
N HIS A 238 6.27 -6.20 21.52
CA HIS A 238 7.51 -6.00 20.78
C HIS A 238 8.00 -7.32 20.16
N LEU A 239 8.06 -8.40 20.95
CA LEU A 239 8.41 -9.74 20.47
C LEU A 239 7.49 -10.22 19.34
N ASN A 240 6.18 -10.02 19.48
CA ASN A 240 5.21 -10.38 18.44
C ASN A 240 5.39 -9.57 17.15
N SER A 241 5.76 -8.30 17.27
CA SER A 241 6.10 -7.49 16.09
C SER A 241 7.37 -8.00 15.40
N LEU A 242 8.39 -8.41 16.15
CA LEU A 242 9.62 -8.98 15.58
C LEU A 242 9.35 -10.33 14.92
N GLU A 243 8.55 -11.20 15.54
CA GLU A 243 8.16 -12.50 14.99
C GLU A 243 7.37 -12.34 13.68
N THR A 244 6.40 -11.43 13.67
CA THR A 244 5.61 -11.14 12.47
C THR A 244 6.49 -10.56 11.34
N LYS A 245 7.53 -9.77 11.67
CA LYS A 245 8.48 -9.29 10.67
C LYS A 245 9.34 -10.42 10.11
N ALA A 246 9.87 -11.28 10.97
CA ALA A 246 10.76 -12.38 10.58
C ALA A 246 10.04 -13.47 9.76
N TYR A 247 8.83 -13.89 10.18
CA TYR A 247 8.13 -15.03 9.58
C TYR A 247 6.87 -14.66 8.79
N GLY A 248 6.45 -13.39 8.80
CA GLY A 248 5.21 -12.92 8.18
C GLY A 248 3.93 -13.31 8.93
N HIS A 249 4.03 -14.07 10.03
CA HIS A 249 2.90 -14.51 10.85
C HIS A 249 3.34 -14.85 12.28
N ALA A 250 2.41 -14.82 13.22
CA ALA A 250 2.66 -15.22 14.61
C ALA A 250 2.63 -16.75 14.75
N GLN A 251 3.61 -17.32 15.47
CA GLN A 251 3.68 -18.76 15.70
C GLN A 251 2.84 -19.15 16.91
N LYS A 252 1.99 -20.17 16.76
CA LYS A 252 1.17 -20.69 17.87
C LYS A 252 2.04 -21.57 18.77
N GLY A 253 2.03 -21.29 20.07
CA GLY A 253 2.74 -22.09 21.07
C GLY A 253 4.24 -21.83 21.18
N GLY A 254 4.78 -20.85 20.45
CA GLY A 254 6.17 -20.40 20.59
C GLY A 254 6.38 -19.55 21.85
N VAL A 255 7.64 -19.20 22.11
CA VAL A 255 8.05 -18.36 23.27
C VAL A 255 7.32 -17.01 23.28
N VAL A 256 7.09 -16.43 22.10
CA VAL A 256 6.36 -15.17 21.92
C VAL A 256 4.90 -15.30 22.35
N ALA A 257 4.22 -16.40 21.98
CA ALA A 257 2.86 -16.68 22.41
C ALA A 257 2.79 -16.90 23.94
N THR A 258 3.80 -17.55 24.52
CA THR A 258 3.92 -17.72 25.98
C THR A 258 4.09 -16.36 26.66
N ALA A 259 4.96 -15.48 26.14
CA ALA A 259 5.16 -14.13 26.67
C ALA A 259 3.85 -13.30 26.65
N GLN A 260 3.08 -13.38 25.58
CA GLN A 260 1.76 -12.73 25.48
C GLN A 260 0.77 -13.29 26.50
N SER A 261 0.71 -14.60 26.65
CA SER A 261 -0.17 -15.27 27.61
C SER A 261 0.17 -14.87 29.05
N VAL A 262 1.46 -14.88 29.41
CA VAL A 262 1.94 -14.43 30.72
C VAL A 262 1.56 -12.98 30.95
N SER A 263 1.89 -12.08 30.01
CA SER A 263 1.58 -10.66 30.16
C SER A 263 0.07 -10.39 30.31
N ALA A 264 -0.78 -11.10 29.56
CA ALA A 264 -2.24 -10.94 29.67
C ALA A 264 -2.77 -11.43 31.03
N LYS A 265 -2.21 -12.51 31.58
CA LYS A 265 -2.56 -13.02 32.92
C LYS A 265 -2.14 -12.03 34.01
N GLU A 266 -0.94 -11.49 33.92
CA GLU A 266 -0.42 -10.48 34.85
C GLU A 266 -1.25 -9.18 34.81
N GLU A 267 -1.62 -8.71 33.61
CA GLU A 267 -2.46 -7.51 33.47
C GLU A 267 -3.83 -7.72 34.13
N ALA A 268 -4.47 -8.88 33.91
CA ALA A 268 -5.73 -9.22 34.55
C ALA A 268 -5.63 -9.29 36.08
N LEU A 269 -4.55 -9.89 36.61
CA LEU A 269 -4.27 -9.93 38.05
C LEU A 269 -4.09 -8.52 38.62
N ARG A 270 -3.29 -7.67 37.96
CA ARG A 270 -3.02 -6.30 38.38
C ARG A 270 -4.30 -5.45 38.39
N GLU A 271 -5.14 -5.55 37.36
CA GLU A 271 -6.41 -4.85 37.31
C GLU A 271 -7.36 -5.27 38.44
N ALA A 272 -7.44 -6.57 38.73
CA ALA A 272 -8.25 -7.07 39.84
C ALA A 272 -7.69 -6.62 41.20
N ALA A 273 -6.37 -6.65 41.36
CA ALA A 273 -5.67 -6.17 42.56
C ALA A 273 -6.00 -4.70 42.85
N VAL A 274 -5.88 -3.81 41.86
CA VAL A 274 -6.22 -2.38 41.99
C VAL A 274 -7.67 -2.17 42.44
N LYS A 275 -8.61 -2.98 41.95
CA LYS A 275 -10.04 -2.89 42.33
C LYS A 275 -10.30 -3.38 43.76
N ILE A 276 -9.53 -4.34 44.26
CA ILE A 276 -9.74 -5.00 45.55
C ILE A 276 -8.91 -4.35 46.68
N GLU A 277 -7.78 -3.74 46.37
CA GLU A 277 -6.88 -3.10 47.33
C GLU A 277 -7.57 -2.13 48.32
N PRO A 278 -8.43 -1.18 47.90
CA PRO A 278 -9.15 -0.32 48.86
C PRO A 278 -10.08 -1.12 49.78
N LYS A 279 -10.73 -2.17 49.26
CA LYS A 279 -11.63 -3.02 50.06
C LYS A 279 -10.88 -3.87 51.08
N ILE A 280 -9.64 -4.27 50.77
CA ILE A 280 -8.73 -4.92 51.72
C ILE A 280 -8.44 -3.96 52.88
N LYS A 281 -8.08 -2.70 52.58
CA LYS A 281 -7.79 -1.68 53.60
C LYS A 281 -9.01 -1.39 54.49
N ASP A 282 -10.20 -1.34 53.89
CA ASP A 282 -11.46 -1.11 54.61
C ASP A 282 -11.99 -2.35 55.34
N GLY A 283 -11.44 -3.54 55.06
CA GLY A 283 -11.97 -4.81 55.57
C GLY A 283 -13.34 -5.19 54.99
N THR A 284 -13.71 -4.64 53.82
CA THR A 284 -15.02 -4.83 53.18
C THR A 284 -15.01 -5.85 52.03
N VAL A 285 -13.91 -6.59 51.85
CA VAL A 285 -13.79 -7.67 50.84
C VAL A 285 -14.87 -8.74 51.03
N THR A 286 -15.43 -9.24 49.93
CA THR A 286 -16.37 -10.37 49.89
C THR A 286 -15.65 -11.68 49.50
N ASN A 287 -16.21 -12.85 49.89
CA ASN A 287 -15.62 -14.15 49.53
C ASN A 287 -15.45 -14.31 48.01
N LYS A 288 -16.45 -13.90 47.22
CA LYS A 288 -16.39 -13.96 45.75
C LYS A 288 -15.23 -13.15 45.16
N GLU A 289 -14.94 -11.98 45.72
CA GLU A 289 -13.81 -11.15 45.27
C GLU A 289 -12.47 -11.76 45.66
N ALA A 290 -12.37 -12.30 46.88
CA ALA A 290 -11.17 -12.99 47.33
C ALA A 290 -10.87 -14.26 46.51
N ASP A 291 -11.89 -15.07 46.21
CA ASP A 291 -11.77 -16.27 45.38
C ASP A 291 -11.42 -15.91 43.93
N HIS A 292 -11.99 -14.84 43.39
CA HIS A 292 -11.65 -14.35 42.05
C HIS A 292 -10.18 -13.91 41.96
N LEU A 293 -9.70 -13.13 42.93
CA LEU A 293 -8.31 -12.68 42.98
C LEU A 293 -7.35 -13.87 43.13
N HIS A 294 -7.67 -14.82 44.00
CA HIS A 294 -6.91 -16.06 44.16
C HIS A 294 -6.83 -16.88 42.86
N ALA A 295 -7.95 -17.04 42.15
CA ALA A 295 -7.98 -17.75 40.87
C ALA A 295 -7.13 -17.07 39.78
N LEU A 296 -7.06 -15.73 39.78
CA LEU A 296 -6.17 -14.98 38.89
C LEU A 296 -4.70 -15.15 39.28
N GLU A 297 -4.37 -15.10 40.56
CA GLU A 297 -2.99 -15.27 41.06
C GLU A 297 -2.47 -16.68 40.75
N VAL A 298 -3.27 -17.72 41.02
CA VAL A 298 -2.92 -19.11 40.67
C VAL A 298 -2.79 -19.29 39.15
N ARG A 299 -3.59 -18.59 38.34
CA ARG A 299 -3.47 -18.67 36.88
C ARG A 299 -2.20 -17.99 36.35
N ALA A 300 -1.81 -16.89 36.97
CA ALA A 300 -0.65 -16.08 36.61
C ALA A 300 0.66 -16.76 37.06
N HIS A 301 0.75 -17.13 38.34
CA HIS A 301 1.99 -17.62 38.97
C HIS A 301 1.98 -19.12 39.31
N GLY A 302 0.88 -19.84 39.09
CA GLY A 302 0.75 -21.26 39.43
C GLY A 302 0.55 -21.55 40.93
N HIS A 303 0.64 -20.54 41.79
CA HIS A 303 0.52 -20.65 43.24
C HIS A 303 0.05 -19.32 43.84
N THR A 304 -0.21 -19.30 45.15
CA THR A 304 -0.56 -18.08 45.89
C THR A 304 0.55 -17.75 46.87
N GLU A 305 1.03 -16.52 46.81
CA GLU A 305 2.09 -16.04 47.68
C GLU A 305 1.59 -15.93 49.11
N LYS A 306 2.35 -16.48 50.06
CA LYS A 306 2.01 -16.38 51.49
C LYS A 306 2.15 -14.93 51.94
N GLY A 307 1.04 -14.35 52.38
CA GLY A 307 0.97 -12.92 52.74
C GLY A 307 0.76 -11.99 51.55
N GLY A 308 0.61 -12.52 50.33
CA GLY A 308 0.25 -11.76 49.15
C GLY A 308 -1.16 -11.16 49.24
N LEU A 309 -1.54 -10.38 48.22
CA LEU A 309 -2.84 -9.70 48.18
C LEU A 309 -4.02 -10.68 48.19
N ALA A 310 -3.99 -11.79 47.44
CA ALA A 310 -5.10 -12.75 47.47
C ALA A 310 -5.19 -13.49 48.81
N ALA A 311 -4.06 -13.92 49.39
CA ALA A 311 -4.05 -14.55 50.71
C ALA A 311 -4.61 -13.60 51.79
N THR A 312 -4.27 -12.31 51.71
CA THR A 312 -4.79 -11.28 52.61
C THR A 312 -6.29 -11.05 52.39
N ALA A 313 -6.74 -10.95 51.14
CA ALA A 313 -8.16 -10.83 50.77
C ALA A 313 -8.98 -12.00 51.31
N GLN A 314 -8.49 -13.24 51.16
CA GLN A 314 -9.13 -14.46 51.67
C GLN A 314 -9.22 -14.45 53.20
N SER A 315 -8.14 -14.07 53.90
CA SER A 315 -8.12 -13.95 55.36
C SER A 315 -9.16 -12.94 55.88
N ILE A 316 -9.25 -11.77 55.24
CA ILE A 316 -10.21 -10.71 55.59
C ILE A 316 -11.64 -11.17 55.33
N ALA A 317 -11.91 -11.75 54.17
CA ALA A 317 -13.24 -12.24 53.80
C ALA A 317 -13.71 -13.34 54.77
N ALA A 318 -12.85 -14.30 55.09
CA ALA A 318 -13.13 -15.34 56.08
C ALA A 318 -13.38 -14.76 57.50
N LYS A 319 -12.58 -13.77 57.93
CA LYS A 319 -12.78 -13.09 59.22
C LYS A 319 -14.11 -12.35 59.29
N ARG A 320 -14.53 -11.71 58.18
CA ARG A 320 -15.82 -11.04 58.08
C ARG A 320 -16.98 -12.03 58.17
N GLU A 321 -16.90 -13.16 57.49
CA GLU A 321 -17.95 -14.19 57.53
C GLU A 321 -18.13 -14.76 58.95
N ARG A 322 -17.01 -14.99 59.66
CA ARG A 322 -17.04 -15.38 61.09
C ARG A 322 -17.71 -14.32 61.98
N ARG A 323 -17.48 -13.03 61.73
CA ARG A 323 -18.16 -11.96 62.48
C ARG A 323 -19.66 -11.93 62.20
N LYS A 324 -20.06 -12.15 60.94
CA LYS A 324 -21.46 -12.20 60.54
C LYS A 324 -22.20 -13.37 61.20
N SER A 325 -21.59 -14.56 61.24
CA SER A 325 -22.19 -15.72 61.91
C SER A 325 -22.33 -15.50 63.44
N LEU A 326 -21.35 -14.87 64.08
CA LEU A 326 -21.43 -14.50 65.51
C LEU A 326 -22.53 -13.48 65.80
N SER A 327 -22.74 -12.50 64.91
CA SER A 327 -23.82 -11.51 65.08
C SER A 327 -25.21 -12.14 64.93
N ASN A 328 -25.37 -13.13 64.05
CA ASN A 328 -26.62 -13.87 63.89
C ASN A 328 -26.90 -14.78 65.09
N ALA A 329 -25.87 -15.41 65.66
CA ALA A 329 -26.01 -16.24 66.85
C ALA A 329 -26.40 -15.41 68.10
N SER A 330 -25.93 -14.17 68.21
CA SER A 330 -26.28 -13.30 69.34
C SER A 330 -27.72 -12.78 69.27
N ASN A 331 -28.32 -12.72 68.09
CA ASN A 331 -29.70 -12.23 67.90
C ASN A 331 -30.77 -13.32 68.01
N SER A 332 -30.39 -14.61 68.01
CA SER A 332 -31.36 -15.72 68.13
C SER A 332 -31.83 -15.98 69.57
N HIS A 333 -31.20 -15.36 70.58
CA HIS A 333 -31.55 -15.57 71.99
C HIS A 333 -32.63 -14.61 72.54
N GLN A 334 -33.22 -13.74 71.71
CA GLN A 334 -34.28 -12.80 72.12
C GLN A 334 -35.64 -12.99 71.43
N LYS A 335 -35.82 -14.04 70.61
CA LYS A 335 -37.12 -14.30 69.98
C LYS A 335 -37.97 -15.22 70.87
N SER A 336 -38.66 -14.61 71.84
CA SER A 336 -39.74 -15.27 72.57
C SER A 336 -40.81 -15.82 71.60
N PRO A 337 -41.40 -16.98 71.90
CA PRO A 337 -42.44 -17.57 71.06
C PRO A 337 -43.76 -16.83 71.30
N SER A 338 -44.23 -16.03 70.33
CA SER A 338 -45.61 -15.53 70.32
C SER A 338 -46.35 -16.08 69.10
N ASN A 339 -47.20 -17.06 69.41
CA ASN A 339 -48.43 -17.52 68.77
C ASN A 339 -48.59 -17.53 67.24
N ALA A 340 -48.83 -18.76 66.79
CA ALA A 340 -49.59 -19.19 65.63
C ALA A 340 -50.77 -18.30 65.24
N ALA A 341 -50.95 -18.10 63.92
CA ALA A 341 -52.13 -18.60 63.21
C ALA A 341 -52.02 -18.36 61.70
N ASN A 342 -52.31 -19.44 60.95
CA ASN A 342 -53.13 -19.45 59.73
C ASN A 342 -52.57 -18.87 58.42
N SER A 343 -52.30 -19.74 57.45
CA SER A 343 -53.26 -20.05 56.37
C SER A 343 -52.58 -20.84 55.26
N GLN A 344 -53.16 -21.99 54.95
CA GLN A 344 -53.00 -22.69 53.67
C GLN A 344 -53.32 -21.74 52.51
N VAL A 345 -52.65 -21.92 51.37
CA VAL A 345 -53.21 -22.06 50.00
C VAL A 345 -52.04 -22.26 49.03
N ALA A 346 -52.01 -23.43 48.38
CA ALA A 346 -51.30 -23.70 47.13
C ALA A 346 -52.14 -23.16 45.95
N PRO A 347 -51.61 -22.86 44.74
CA PRO A 347 -51.10 -23.93 43.88
C PRO A 347 -49.91 -23.56 42.97
N SER A 348 -49.23 -24.62 42.52
CA SER A 348 -48.71 -24.89 41.19
C SER A 348 -48.26 -23.73 40.29
N LYS A 349 -47.01 -23.81 39.80
CA LYS A 349 -46.74 -23.87 38.35
C LYS A 349 -45.30 -24.27 38.08
N ASP A 350 -45.19 -25.41 37.43
CA ASP A 350 -44.03 -25.88 36.69
C ASP A 350 -43.63 -24.85 35.62
N HIS A 351 -42.37 -24.44 35.63
CA HIS A 351 -41.68 -23.98 34.42
C HIS A 351 -40.24 -24.49 34.45
N GLU A 352 -40.09 -25.69 33.90
CA GLU A 352 -38.85 -26.33 33.50
C GLU A 352 -38.22 -25.52 32.36
N ALA A 353 -37.22 -24.69 32.66
CA ALA A 353 -36.37 -24.05 31.66
C ALA A 353 -35.18 -24.99 31.36
N LYS A 354 -35.36 -25.85 30.35
CA LYS A 354 -34.28 -26.60 29.69
C LYS A 354 -33.28 -25.62 29.07
N ALA A 355 -32.15 -25.40 29.74
CA ALA A 355 -30.97 -24.84 29.10
C ALA A 355 -30.33 -25.94 28.24
N GLY A 356 -30.46 -25.79 26.92
CA GLY A 356 -29.84 -26.66 25.93
C GLY A 356 -28.32 -26.61 26.06
N VAL A 357 -27.75 -27.71 26.56
CA VAL A 357 -26.34 -28.05 26.39
C VAL A 357 -26.17 -28.41 24.92
N GLN A 358 -25.58 -27.52 24.12
CA GLN A 358 -25.10 -27.85 22.80
C GLN A 358 -23.92 -28.81 22.95
N HIS A 359 -24.21 -30.09 22.76
CA HIS A 359 -23.25 -31.13 22.48
C HIS A 359 -22.64 -30.80 21.13
N VAL A 360 -21.40 -30.31 21.13
CA VAL A 360 -20.62 -30.15 19.90
C VAL A 360 -20.11 -31.54 19.56
N GLU A 361 -20.72 -32.16 18.55
CA GLU A 361 -20.24 -33.39 17.96
C GLU A 361 -18.76 -33.22 17.59
N GLY A 362 -17.96 -34.18 18.07
CA GLY A 362 -16.59 -34.34 17.66
C GLY A 362 -16.56 -34.58 16.15
N VAL A 363 -15.95 -33.65 15.44
CA VAL A 363 -15.46 -33.91 14.10
C VAL A 363 -14.28 -34.86 14.28
N ASP A 364 -14.51 -36.14 13.99
CA ASP A 364 -13.45 -37.11 13.75
C ASP A 364 -12.55 -36.56 12.65
N ILE A 365 -11.39 -36.05 13.05
CA ILE A 365 -10.32 -35.68 12.14
C ILE A 365 -9.67 -37.00 11.72
N PRO A 366 -9.73 -37.40 10.43
CA PRO A 366 -9.05 -38.60 9.98
C PRO A 366 -7.55 -38.43 10.22
N LEU A 367 -7.00 -39.33 11.03
CA LEU A 367 -5.57 -39.53 11.23
C LEU A 367 -4.90 -39.64 9.86
N ARG A 368 -4.19 -38.59 9.45
CA ARG A 368 -3.30 -38.64 8.29
C ARG A 368 -2.23 -39.72 8.56
N PRO A 369 -2.01 -40.66 7.63
CA PRO A 369 -0.92 -41.60 7.75
C PRO A 369 0.40 -40.82 7.78
N LYS A 370 1.27 -41.19 8.73
CA LYS A 370 2.65 -40.74 8.81
C LYS A 370 3.34 -41.12 7.49
N ALA A 371 3.74 -40.12 6.71
CA ALA A 371 4.69 -40.35 5.63
C ALA A 371 6.03 -40.69 6.30
N GLU A 372 6.46 -41.94 6.16
CA GLU A 372 7.83 -42.36 6.42
C GLU A 372 8.75 -41.51 5.55
N VAL A 373 9.50 -40.62 6.18
CA VAL A 373 10.63 -39.94 5.56
C VAL A 373 11.73 -40.98 5.47
N GLY A 374 11.84 -41.61 4.30
CA GLY A 374 13.01 -42.40 3.92
C GLY A 374 14.25 -41.52 3.95
N VAL A 375 15.14 -41.79 4.90
CA VAL A 375 16.48 -41.23 4.94
C VAL A 375 17.30 -41.99 3.90
N GLU A 376 17.40 -41.44 2.69
CA GLU A 376 18.42 -41.89 1.73
C GLU A 376 19.77 -41.33 2.18
N ASN A 377 20.59 -42.22 2.74
CA ASN A 377 22.02 -42.05 2.89
C ASN A 377 22.67 -42.05 1.50
N THR A 378 22.96 -40.89 0.95
CA THR A 378 23.98 -40.75 -0.10
C THR A 378 25.33 -40.48 0.55
N ALA A 379 26.16 -41.52 0.57
CA ALA A 379 27.59 -41.43 0.76
C ALA A 379 28.23 -40.80 -0.49
N HIS A 380 29.09 -39.81 -0.29
CA HIS A 380 30.20 -39.49 -1.19
C HIS A 380 31.38 -38.97 -0.39
#